data_AF-A0ABD7K5A8-F1
#
_entry.id   AF-A0ABD7K5A8-F1
#
_cell.length_a   1.000
_cell.length_b   1.000
_cell.length_c   1.000
_cell.angle_alpha   90.00
_cell.angle_beta   90.00
_cell.angle_gamma   90.00
#
_symmetry.space_group_name_H-M   'P 1'
#
loop_
_entity.id
_entity.type
_entity.pdbx_description
1 polymer ?
#
loop_
_entity_poly.entity_id
_entity_poly.type
_entity_poly.pdbx_seq_one_letter_code
_entity_poly.pdbx_strand_id
1 'polypeptide(L)'
;MDEELNRAASLAIELADVDSVARLHERLRQALALPPWYGCNWDAFWDAISGLVPMPRQLRLQGWSDFARRLPEEAAQLSACLEALREAYPHLAPEVLRDA
;
A
#
# COMPACT_ATOMS: atom_id res chain seq x y z
N MET A 1 -15.44 -18.89 0.58
CA MET A 1 -16.19 -17.73 1.09
C MET A 1 -15.45 -17.19 2.32
N ASP A 2 -14.12 -17.13 2.25
CA ASP A 2 -13.24 -17.11 3.44
C ASP A 2 -12.15 -16.02 3.36
N GLU A 3 -11.93 -15.42 2.19
CA GLU A 3 -10.95 -14.35 2.02
C GLU A 3 -11.32 -13.08 2.80
N GLU A 4 -12.60 -12.76 2.94
CA GLU A 4 -13.05 -11.58 3.67
C GLU A 4 -12.85 -11.70 5.19
N LEU A 5 -12.88 -12.93 5.72
CA LEU A 5 -12.68 -13.23 7.15
C LEU A 5 -11.22 -13.10 7.59
N ASN A 6 -10.27 -13.16 6.64
CA ASN A 6 -8.84 -13.13 6.91
C ASN A 6 -8.19 -11.74 6.71
N ARG A 7 -8.97 -10.72 6.33
CA ARG A 7 -8.47 -9.35 6.14
C ARG A 7 -8.32 -8.65 7.49
N ALA A 8 -7.15 -8.07 7.75
CA ALA A 8 -6.95 -7.22 8.91
C ALA A 8 -7.95 -6.04 8.91
N ALA A 9 -8.51 -5.69 10.06
CA ALA A 9 -9.49 -4.62 10.16
C ALA A 9 -8.90 -3.23 9.81
N SER A 10 -7.69 -2.96 10.27
CA SER A 10 -6.97 -1.72 10.00
C SER A 10 -5.47 -1.96 10.05
N LEU A 11 -4.73 -1.31 9.15
CA LEU A 11 -3.28 -1.31 9.11
C LEU A 11 -2.80 0.13 8.93
N ALA A 12 -1.82 0.54 9.73
CA ALA A 12 -1.15 1.83 9.58
C ALA A 12 0.26 1.65 9.02
N ILE A 13 0.63 2.50 8.07
CA ILE A 13 1.95 2.57 7.47
C ILE A 13 2.50 3.96 7.71
N GLU A 14 3.61 4.04 8.44
CA GLU A 14 4.35 5.27 8.66
C GLU A 14 5.26 5.58 7.46
N LEU A 15 5.06 6.75 6.87
CA LEU A 15 5.81 7.24 5.70
C LEU A 15 6.61 8.51 6.01
N ALA A 16 6.47 9.11 7.19
CA ALA A 16 7.15 10.36 7.56
C ALA A 16 8.69 10.26 7.54
N ASP A 17 9.26 9.07 7.63
CA ASP A 17 10.71 8.83 7.58
C ASP A 17 11.18 8.23 6.25
N VAL A 18 10.27 8.05 5.29
CA VAL A 18 10.60 7.53 3.96
C VAL A 18 11.21 8.66 3.11
N ASP A 19 12.42 8.41 2.64
CA ASP A 19 13.27 9.36 1.92
C ASP A 19 13.79 8.81 0.58
N SER A 20 13.47 7.55 0.26
CA SER A 20 13.90 6.88 -0.96
C SER A 20 12.91 5.80 -1.39
N VAL A 21 12.92 5.50 -2.69
CA VAL A 21 12.13 4.43 -3.32
C VAL A 21 12.39 3.08 -2.67
N ALA A 22 13.66 2.76 -2.37
CA ALA A 22 14.04 1.51 -1.71
C ALA A 22 13.43 1.40 -0.30
N ARG A 23 13.48 2.47 0.49
CA ARG A 23 12.90 2.52 1.83
C ARG A 23 11.37 2.42 1.79
N LEU A 24 10.75 3.04 0.78
CA LEU A 24 9.31 2.92 0.54
C LEU A 24 8.91 1.46 0.30
N HIS A 25 9.55 0.79 -0.65
CA HIS A 25 9.23 -0.60 -0.99
C HIS A 25 9.49 -1.55 0.19
N GLU A 26 10.56 -1.34 0.96
CA GLU A 26 10.80 -2.13 2.16
C GLU A 26 9.73 -1.90 3.24
N ARG A 27 9.30 -0.64 3.44
CA ARG A 27 8.22 -0.31 4.38
C ARG A 27 6.91 -0.98 3.97
N LEU A 28 6.54 -0.91 2.69
CA LEU A 28 5.35 -1.56 2.15
C LEU A 28 5.42 -3.08 2.29
N ARG A 29 6.58 -3.68 1.97
CA ARG A 29 6.84 -5.12 2.11
C ARG A 29 6.61 -5.60 3.54
N GLN A 30 7.18 -4.89 4.52
CA GLN A 30 7.04 -5.24 5.93
C GLN A 30 5.60 -5.06 6.43
N ALA A 31 4.96 -3.91 6.12
CA ALA A 31 3.65 -3.60 6.65
C ALA A 31 2.55 -4.51 6.08
N LEU A 32 2.61 -4.82 4.78
CA LEU A 32 1.64 -5.68 4.09
C LEU A 32 2.04 -7.17 4.11
N ALA A 33 3.13 -7.52 4.80
CA ALA A 33 3.69 -8.87 4.83
C ALA A 33 3.85 -9.47 3.42
N LEU A 34 4.38 -8.68 2.48
CA LEU A 34 4.57 -9.12 1.10
C LEU A 34 5.58 -10.27 1.02
N PRO A 35 5.48 -11.14 0.00
CA PRO A 35 6.35 -12.30 -0.15
C PRO A 35 7.85 -11.95 -0.19
N PRO A 36 8.75 -12.87 0.19
CA PRO A 36 10.20 -12.63 0.19
C PRO A 36 10.79 -12.37 -1.20
N TRP A 37 10.07 -12.77 -2.26
CA TRP A 37 10.43 -12.54 -3.65
C TRP A 37 9.84 -11.25 -4.24
N TYR A 38 9.32 -10.35 -3.39
CA TYR A 38 8.84 -9.04 -3.81
C TYR A 38 9.93 -8.23 -4.55
N GLY A 39 9.64 -7.84 -5.79
CA GLY A 39 10.61 -7.24 -6.72
C GLY A 39 10.95 -5.76 -6.48
N CYS A 40 10.41 -5.13 -5.44
CA CYS A 40 10.66 -3.73 -5.07
C CYS A 40 10.46 -2.72 -6.22
N ASN A 41 9.40 -2.91 -7.01
CA ASN A 41 8.97 -2.00 -8.06
C ASN A 41 7.42 -1.91 -8.09
N TRP A 42 6.88 -0.99 -8.89
CA TRP A 42 5.44 -0.73 -8.94
C TRP A 42 4.62 -1.87 -9.55
N ASP A 43 5.15 -2.59 -10.55
CA ASP A 43 4.47 -3.75 -11.13
C ASP A 43 4.35 -4.87 -10.10
N ALA A 44 5.44 -5.17 -9.38
CA ALA A 44 5.44 -6.13 -8.29
C ALA A 44 4.53 -5.71 -7.13
N PHE A 45 4.41 -4.39 -6.89
CA PHE A 45 3.48 -3.86 -5.89
C PHE A 45 2.03 -4.09 -6.31
N TRP A 46 1.70 -3.80 -7.57
CA TRP A 46 0.38 -4.05 -8.13
C TRP A 46 -0.01 -5.53 -8.04
N ASP A 47 0.87 -6.43 -8.48
CA ASP A 47 0.64 -7.87 -8.38
C ASP A 47 0.38 -8.28 -6.93
N ALA A 48 1.14 -7.69 -6.00
CA ALA A 48 1.02 -7.99 -4.58
C ALA A 48 -0.37 -7.65 -4.03
N ILE A 49 -0.79 -6.40 -4.21
CA ILE A 49 -2.05 -5.89 -3.61
C ILE A 49 -3.30 -6.37 -4.35
N SER A 50 -3.18 -6.82 -5.61
CA SER A 50 -4.31 -7.27 -6.43
C SER A 50 -4.63 -8.76 -6.29
N GLY A 51 -3.71 -9.58 -5.76
CA GLY A 51 -4.00 -11.01 -5.63
C GLY A 51 -3.02 -11.87 -4.84
N LEU A 52 -1.89 -11.33 -4.35
CA LEU A 52 -0.91 -12.14 -3.61
C LEU A 52 -1.08 -12.03 -2.09
N VAL A 53 -1.58 -10.90 -1.59
CA VAL A 53 -1.83 -10.70 -0.17
C VAL A 53 -3.26 -10.21 0.07
N PRO A 54 -3.90 -10.63 1.18
CA PRO A 54 -5.18 -10.06 1.58
C PRO A 54 -4.96 -8.63 2.07
N MET A 55 -5.47 -7.65 1.32
CA MET A 55 -5.41 -6.25 1.73
C MET A 55 -6.24 -6.02 3.01
N PRO A 56 -5.84 -5.10 3.90
CA PRO A 56 -6.66 -4.76 5.07
C PRO A 56 -7.98 -4.09 4.66
N ARG A 57 -8.98 -4.05 5.54
CA ARG A 57 -10.21 -3.29 5.32
C ARG A 57 -9.96 -1.78 5.30
N GLN A 58 -9.05 -1.31 6.15
CA GLN A 58 -8.64 0.08 6.21
C GLN A 58 -7.11 0.19 6.17
N LEU A 59 -6.59 1.06 5.32
CA LEU A 59 -5.17 1.36 5.19
C LEU A 59 -4.93 2.82 5.55
N ARG A 60 -4.18 3.08 6.62
CA ARG A 60 -3.83 4.42 7.08
C ARG A 60 -2.41 4.74 6.66
N LEU A 61 -2.24 5.72 5.79
CA LEU A 61 -0.93 6.26 5.41
C LEU A 61 -0.65 7.46 6.31
N GLN A 62 0.30 7.32 7.23
CA GLN A 62 0.73 8.35 8.17
C GLN A 62 1.97 9.06 7.63
N GLY A 63 2.12 10.35 7.91
CA GLY A 63 3.18 11.18 7.36
C GLY A 63 3.03 11.44 5.87
N TRP A 64 1.83 11.31 5.31
CA TRP A 64 1.57 11.39 3.86
C TRP A 64 2.01 12.74 3.27
N SER A 65 1.66 13.85 3.91
CA SER A 65 2.01 15.18 3.42
C SER A 65 3.52 15.44 3.39
N ASP A 66 4.27 14.86 4.33
CA ASP A 66 5.73 14.93 4.33
C ASP A 66 6.34 14.04 3.24
N PHE A 67 5.84 12.82 3.13
CA PHE A 67 6.25 11.86 2.10
C PHE A 67 5.98 12.41 0.69
N ALA A 68 4.76 12.88 0.41
CA ALA A 68 4.37 13.40 -0.90
C ALA A 68 5.16 14.66 -1.30
N ARG A 69 5.62 15.47 -0.33
CA ARG A 69 6.50 16.61 -0.61
C ARG A 69 7.93 16.18 -0.94
N ARG A 70 8.43 15.10 -0.34
CA ARG A 70 9.79 14.60 -0.56
C ARG A 70 9.90 13.74 -1.82
N LEU A 71 8.89 12.91 -2.06
CA LEU A 71 8.84 11.90 -3.11
C LEU A 71 7.49 11.98 -3.85
N PRO A 72 7.27 13.07 -4.63
CA PRO A 72 5.99 13.31 -5.27
C PRO A 72 5.64 12.27 -6.34
N GLU A 73 6.64 11.76 -7.07
CA GLU A 73 6.44 10.74 -8.10
C GLU A 73 6.00 9.41 -7.48
N GLU A 74 6.66 8.99 -6.40
CA GLU A 74 6.30 7.76 -5.68
C GLU A 74 4.95 7.87 -4.99
N ALA A 75 4.62 9.04 -4.44
CA ALA A 75 3.30 9.28 -3.86
C ALA A 75 2.19 9.22 -4.91
N ALA A 76 2.44 9.74 -6.12
CA ALA A 76 1.52 9.62 -7.24
C ALA A 76 1.33 8.17 -7.67
N GLN A 77 2.43 7.41 -7.81
CA GLN A 77 2.37 5.98 -8.19
C GLN A 77 1.64 5.13 -7.14
N LEU A 78 1.95 5.31 -5.84
CA LEU A 78 1.26 4.61 -4.76
C LEU A 78 -0.25 4.93 -4.76
N SER A 79 -0.60 6.19 -4.98
CA SER A 79 -2.01 6.60 -5.09
C SER A 79 -2.68 5.95 -6.28
N ALA A 80 -2.04 5.97 -7.45
CA ALA A 80 -2.57 5.38 -8.67
C ALA A 80 -2.79 3.87 -8.53
N CYS A 81 -1.84 3.12 -7.94
CA CYS A 81 -2.01 1.69 -7.69
C CYS A 81 -3.21 1.41 -6.75
N LEU A 82 -3.36 2.18 -5.66
CA LEU A 82 -4.47 2.00 -4.73
C LEU A 82 -5.83 2.36 -5.34
N GLU A 83 -5.86 3.38 -6.19
CA GLU A 83 -7.06 3.80 -6.92
C GLU A 83 -7.46 2.76 -7.98
N ALA A 84 -6.49 2.29 -8.77
CA ALA A 84 -6.69 1.20 -9.73
C ALA A 84 -7.18 -0.08 -9.05
N LEU A 85 -6.68 -0.39 -7.84
CA LEU A 85 -7.13 -1.55 -7.07
C LEU A 85 -8.60 -1.42 -6.68
N ARG A 86 -9.01 -0.22 -6.26
CA ARG A 86 -10.41 0.08 -5.94
C ARG A 86 -11.33 -0.03 -7.15
N GLU A 87 -10.86 0.37 -8.33
CA GLU A 87 -11.64 0.27 -9.56
C GLU A 87 -11.76 -1.18 -10.06
N ALA A 88 -10.66 -1.93 -10.07
CA ALA A 88 -10.63 -3.30 -10.55
C ALA A 88 -11.26 -4.29 -9.56
N TYR A 89 -11.07 -4.08 -8.25
CA TYR A 89 -11.46 -5.00 -7.18
C TYR A 89 -12.09 -4.27 -5.98
N PRO A 90 -13.26 -3.62 -6.15
CA PRO A 90 -13.85 -2.76 -5.11
C PRO A 90 -14.13 -3.48 -3.78
N HIS A 91 -14.42 -4.79 -3.82
CA HIS A 91 -14.67 -5.59 -2.62
C HIS A 91 -13.39 -5.96 -1.86
N LEU A 92 -12.25 -5.96 -2.53
CA LEU A 92 -10.94 -6.32 -1.94
C LEU A 92 -10.10 -5.09 -1.59
N ALA A 93 -10.40 -3.94 -2.18
CA ALA A 93 -9.68 -2.72 -1.91
C ALA A 93 -9.84 -2.26 -0.44
N PRO A 94 -8.78 -1.69 0.16
CA PRO A 94 -8.88 -1.02 1.45
C PRO A 94 -9.58 0.34 1.31
N GLU A 95 -10.27 0.77 2.35
CA GLU A 95 -10.50 2.19 2.58
C GLU A 95 -9.16 2.87 2.90
N VAL A 96 -8.71 3.77 2.03
CA VAL A 96 -7.44 4.48 2.20
C VAL A 96 -7.66 5.79 2.93
N LEU A 97 -7.06 5.92 4.10
CA LEU A 97 -6.99 7.16 4.87
C LEU A 97 -5.59 7.74 4.76
N ARG A 98 -5.48 9.02 4.42
CA ARG A 98 -4.23 9.77 4.36
C ARG A 98 -4.35 10.91 5.36
N ASP A 99 -3.32 11.11 6.18
CA ASP A 99 -3.25 12.32 6.99
C ASP A 99 -2.95 13.55 6.13
N ALA A 100 -3.42 14.71 6.60
CA ALA A 100 -3.33 16.00 5.92
C ALA A 100 -2.09 16.78 6.36
#